data_AF-A0A7D5EY85-F1
#
_entry.id   AF-A0A7D5EY85-F1
#
_cell.length_a   1.000
_cell.length_b   1.000
_cell.length_c   1.000
_cell.angle_alpha   90.00
_cell.angle_beta   90.00
_cell.angle_gamma   90.00
#
_symmetry.space_group_name_H-M   'P 1'
#
loop_
_entity.id
_entity.type
_entity.pdbx_description
1 polymer ?
#
loop_
_entity_poly.entity_id
_entity_poly.type
_entity_poly.pdbx_seq_one_letter_code
_entity_poly.pdbx_strand_id
1 'polypeptide(L)' 'MSRSAAGWTCPTCGDPLRFEILDDESFTVAWSCLNCGLVRVTAPS' A
#
# COMPACT_ATOMS: atom_id res chain seq x y z
N MET A 1 7.57 6.33 19.71
CA MET A 1 7.94 6.63 18.32
C MET A 1 6.72 6.48 17.44
N SER A 2 6.14 7.59 16.98
CA SER A 2 5.00 7.57 16.05
C SER A 2 5.52 7.10 14.69
N ARG A 3 5.27 5.85 14.31
CA ARG A 3 5.56 5.37 12.95
C ARG A 3 4.67 6.16 12.01
N SER A 4 5.27 7.12 11.32
CA SER A 4 4.60 8.00 10.38
C SER A 4 3.72 7.18 9.44
N ALA A 5 2.42 7.50 9.40
CA ALA A 5 1.45 6.97 8.45
C ALA A 5 1.74 7.38 6.98
N ALA A 6 3.01 7.67 6.65
CA ALA A 6 3.47 8.13 5.34
C ALA A 6 3.45 7.02 4.27
N GLY A 7 3.19 5.76 4.65
CA GLY A 7 3.09 4.64 3.70
C GLY A 7 1.72 4.43 3.05
N TRP A 8 0.69 5.16 3.50
CA TRP A 8 -0.72 4.89 3.13
C TRP A 8 -1.23 5.85 2.05
N THR A 9 -0.39 6.78 1.62
CA THR A 9 -0.73 7.82 0.66
C THR A 9 0.01 7.56 -0.64
N CYS A 10 -0.68 7.74 -1.77
CA CYS A 10 -0.10 7.61 -3.08
C CYS A 10 0.96 8.70 -3.29
N PRO A 11 2.22 8.36 -3.59
CA PRO A 11 3.26 9.35 -3.80
C PRO A 11 3.08 10.14 -5.11
N THR A 12 2.20 9.67 -6.00
CA THR A 12 1.95 10.29 -7.31
C THR A 12 0.90 11.38 -7.25
N CYS A 13 -0.23 11.14 -6.57
CA CYS A 13 -1.35 12.08 -6.53
C CYS A 13 -1.75 12.55 -5.13
N GLY A 14 -1.21 11.95 -4.07
CA GLY A 14 -1.56 12.31 -2.69
C GLY A 14 -2.86 11.67 -2.17
N ASP A 15 -3.56 10.87 -2.97
CA ASP A 15 -4.76 10.16 -2.51
C ASP A 15 -4.43 8.95 -1.62
N PRO A 16 -5.36 8.53 -0.75
CA PRO A 16 -5.19 7.32 0.04
C PRO A 16 -5.09 6.07 -0.85
N LEU A 17 -4.17 5.17 -0.48
CA LEU A 17 -4.05 3.84 -1.05
C LEU A 17 -5.06 2.90 -0.41
N ARG A 18 -5.70 2.06 -1.22
CA ARG A 18 -6.50 0.93 -0.76
C ARG A 18 -5.59 -0.29 -0.65
N PHE A 19 -5.69 -1.05 0.43
CA PHE A 19 -4.93 -2.28 0.60
C PHE A 19 -5.80 -3.52 0.37
N GLU A 20 -5.17 -4.58 -0.11
CA GLU A 20 -5.75 -5.91 -0.27
C GLU A 20 -4.70 -6.95 0.13
N ILE A 21 -5.11 -7.93 0.94
CA ILE A 21 -4.23 -9.05 1.33
C ILE A 21 -4.27 -10.05 0.18
N LEU A 22 -3.12 -10.26 -0.47
CA LEU A 22 -3.01 -11.24 -1.55
C LEU A 22 -2.75 -12.64 -1.00
N ASP A 23 -1.92 -12.71 0.03
CA ASP A 23 -1.54 -13.94 0.69
C ASP A 23 -1.24 -13.63 2.16
N ASP A 24 -2.09 -14.16 3.04
CA ASP A 24 -1.98 -13.97 4.48
C ASP A 24 -0.84 -14.80 5.09
N GLU A 25 -0.55 -15.99 4.52
CA GLU A 25 0.52 -16.86 5.02
C GLU A 25 1.89 -16.22 4.80
N SER A 26 2.08 -15.58 3.64
CA SER A 26 3.29 -14.84 3.32
C SER A 26 3.23 -13.36 3.65
N PHE A 27 2.20 -12.87 4.36
CA PHE A 27 1.99 -11.45 4.69
C PHE A 27 2.15 -10.51 3.47
N THR A 28 1.72 -10.97 2.30
CA THR A 28 1.81 -10.21 1.06
C THR A 28 0.59 -9.31 0.91
N VAL A 29 0.84 -8.00 0.81
CA VAL A 29 -0.22 -6.98 0.71
C VAL A 29 -0.01 -6.12 -0.54
N ALA A 30 -1.06 -5.99 -1.34
CA ALA A 30 -1.12 -5.04 -2.43
C ALA A 30 -1.70 -3.70 -1.96
N TRP A 31 -1.16 -2.60 -2.50
CA TRP A 31 -1.60 -1.23 -2.26
C TRP A 31 -1.90 -0.58 -3.61
N SER A 32 -3.14 -0.15 -3.78
CA SER A 32 -3.66 0.36 -5.05
C SER A 32 -4.24 1.77 -4.87
N CYS A 33 -3.81 2.70 -5.71
CA CYS A 33 -4.45 4.01 -5.81
C CYS A 33 -5.54 3.98 -6.87
N LEU A 34 -6.79 4.21 -6.46
CA LEU A 34 -7.94 4.20 -7.38
C LEU A 34 -8.04 5.46 -8.26
N ASN A 35 -7.28 6.51 -7.96
CA ASN A 35 -7.28 7.74 -8.76
C ASN A 35 -6.29 7.70 -9.92
N CYS A 36 -5.04 7.28 -9.66
CA CYS A 36 -3.99 7.26 -10.68
C CYS A 36 -3.60 5.87 -11.20
N GLY A 37 -4.11 4.79 -10.58
CA GLY A 37 -3.82 3.41 -10.99
C GLY A 37 -2.48 2.86 -10.51
N LEU A 38 -1.77 3.55 -9.61
CA LEU A 38 -0.54 3.03 -9.01
C LEU A 38 -0.81 1.78 -8.18
N VAL A 39 -0.07 0.71 -8.43
CA VAL A 39 -0.11 -0.54 -7.66
C VAL A 39 1.28 -0.86 -7.12
N ARG A 40 1.38 -1.21 -5.84
CA ARG A 40 2.61 -1.64 -5.18
C ARG A 40 2.35 -2.85 -4.30
N VAL A 41 3.30 -3.77 -4.23
CA VAL A 41 3.22 -4.95 -3.37
C VAL A 41 4.27 -4.83 -2.28
N THR A 42 3.87 -5.10 -1.05
CA THR A 42 4.76 -5.25 0.10
C THR A 42 4.77 -6.72 0.48
N ALA A 43 5.94 -7.36 0.36
CA ALA A 43 6.17 -8.73 0.81
C ALA A 43 7.29 -8.72 1.87
N PRO A 44 7.26 -9.62 2.86
CA PRO A 44 8.38 -9.81 3.77
C PRO A 44 9.60 -10.34 2.97
N SER A 45 10.75 -9.68 3.14
CA SER A 45 12.03 -10.02 2.53
C SER A 45 12.69 -11.23 3.18
#